data_AF-A0A3D5BCM8-F1
#
_entry.id   AF-A0A3D5BCM8-F1
#
_cell.length_a   1.000
_cell.length_b   1.000
_cell.length_c   1.000
_cell.angle_alpha   90.00
_cell.angle_beta   90.00
_cell.angle_gamma   90.00
#
_symmetry.space_group_name_H-M   'P 1'
#
loop_
_entity.id
_entity.type
_entity.pdbx_description
1 polymer ?
#
loop_
_entity_poly.entity_id
_entity_poly.type
_entity_poly.pdbx_seq_one_letter_code
_entity_poly.pdbx_strand_id
1 'polypeptide(L)'
;MKMSHFLSVSVLALSFATIVNAQTANITPYIAKNLSAQALNNILNSERVFCYTVQMAPSGYQGYTLDQMALTGYCGSLGEEKSVFIDEFFKSPANISETAANCQIEPKIMLRFIRGIDATDVLFSDTCPSITVFYGGTMKSFNAAPAQKSLEAVAAVFDAGRVDFVSPALLNQLMPMGVPLNDQDKSTINKQNTTQPVRNWATPSQNKTEETKKPSTQGWNKLKN
;
A
#
# COMPACT_ATOMS: atom_id res chain seq x y z
N MET A 1 -75.69 -15.74 2.41
CA MET A 1 -74.92 -14.54 2.02
C MET A 1 -73.79 -14.35 3.02
N LYS A 2 -72.56 -14.69 2.64
CA LYS A 2 -71.34 -14.43 3.44
C LYS A 2 -70.44 -13.53 2.59
N MET A 3 -70.16 -12.35 3.13
CA MET A 3 -69.40 -11.28 2.50
C MET A 3 -67.96 -11.70 2.21
N SER A 4 -67.55 -11.44 0.99
CA SER A 4 -66.20 -11.48 0.47
C SER A 4 -65.46 -10.19 0.83
N HIS A 5 -64.40 -10.28 1.64
CA HIS A 5 -63.36 -9.25 1.76
C HIS A 5 -62.01 -9.98 1.77
N PHE A 6 -61.30 -9.94 0.63
CA PHE A 6 -59.86 -10.18 0.59
C PHE A 6 -59.17 -8.90 0.17
N LEU A 7 -58.15 -8.57 0.94
CA LEU A 7 -57.51 -7.28 1.03
C LEU A 7 -56.80 -6.85 -0.26
N SER A 8 -56.90 -5.54 -0.51
CA SER A 8 -56.07 -4.75 -1.41
C SER A 8 -54.58 -4.93 -1.07
N VAL A 9 -53.80 -5.47 -2.01
CA VAL A 9 -52.34 -5.41 -1.96
C VAL A 9 -51.92 -4.02 -2.44
N SER A 10 -51.77 -3.08 -1.51
CA SER A 10 -51.05 -1.84 -1.78
C SER A 10 -49.55 -2.16 -1.88
N VAL A 11 -49.05 -2.17 -3.11
CA VAL A 11 -47.61 -2.13 -3.40
C VAL A 11 -47.10 -0.77 -2.92
N LEU A 12 -46.67 -0.71 -1.67
CA LEU A 12 -45.86 0.40 -1.17
C LEU A 12 -44.49 0.28 -1.84
N ALA A 13 -44.20 1.21 -2.74
CA ALA A 13 -42.86 1.42 -3.26
C ALA A 13 -41.94 1.75 -2.07
N LEU A 14 -41.20 0.74 -1.58
CA LEU A 14 -40.10 0.96 -0.66
C LEU A 14 -39.05 1.77 -1.42
N SER A 15 -38.92 3.03 -1.04
CA SER A 15 -37.82 3.90 -1.39
C SER A 15 -36.50 3.23 -1.05
N PHE A 16 -35.64 3.07 -2.07
CA PHE A 16 -34.26 2.60 -2.00
C PHE A 16 -33.34 3.61 -1.27
N ALA A 17 -33.70 4.03 -0.05
CA ALA A 17 -32.95 5.04 0.71
C ALA A 17 -32.62 4.63 2.15
N THR A 18 -32.75 3.35 2.51
CA THR A 18 -32.60 2.91 3.90
C THR A 18 -31.86 1.59 4.07
N ILE A 19 -30.70 1.40 3.43
CA ILE A 19 -29.66 0.50 3.96
C ILE A 19 -28.26 1.05 3.63
N VAL A 20 -27.91 2.23 4.15
CA VAL A 20 -26.51 2.56 4.47
C VAL A 20 -26.50 3.44 5.72
N ASN A 21 -27.05 2.93 6.82
CA ASN A 21 -26.72 3.43 8.15
C ASN A 21 -25.78 2.44 8.82
N ALA A 22 -24.65 2.17 8.17
CA ALA A 22 -23.47 1.73 8.89
C ALA A 22 -22.97 2.98 9.61
N GLN A 23 -23.00 2.98 10.94
CA GLN A 23 -22.43 4.03 11.77
C GLN A 23 -21.11 4.51 11.16
N THR A 24 -21.08 5.72 10.61
CA THR A 24 -19.85 6.47 10.40
C THR A 24 -19.30 6.78 11.79
N ALA A 25 -18.62 5.80 12.37
CA ALA A 25 -18.01 5.90 13.69
C ALA A 25 -16.99 7.05 13.68
N ASN A 26 -17.38 8.23 14.17
CA ASN A 26 -16.54 9.40 14.46
C ASN A 26 -15.42 9.70 13.43
N ILE A 27 -15.61 9.43 12.14
CA ILE A 27 -14.64 9.83 11.11
C ILE A 27 -14.74 11.34 10.93
N THR A 28 -13.60 12.00 10.72
CA THR A 28 -13.58 13.44 10.47
C THR A 28 -14.49 13.77 9.27
N PRO A 29 -15.34 14.82 9.35
CA PRO A 29 -16.24 15.17 8.26
C PRO A 29 -15.53 15.42 6.94
N TYR A 30 -14.32 15.99 7.00
CA TYR A 30 -13.48 16.24 5.83
C TYR A 30 -13.07 14.94 5.12
N ILE A 31 -12.61 13.92 5.85
CA ILE A 31 -12.27 12.62 5.26
C ILE A 31 -13.54 11.91 4.77
N ALA A 32 -14.60 11.87 5.59
CA ALA A 32 -15.83 11.17 5.27
C ALA A 32 -16.48 11.68 3.96
N LYS A 33 -16.39 12.99 3.69
CA LYS A 33 -16.91 13.61 2.46
C LYS A 33 -16.08 13.27 1.22
N ASN A 34 -14.78 12.99 1.38
CA ASN A 34 -13.86 12.84 0.26
C ASN A 34 -13.56 11.38 -0.10
N LEU A 35 -13.97 10.42 0.73
CA LEU A 35 -13.82 8.98 0.48
C LEU A 35 -15.15 8.32 0.13
N SER A 36 -15.08 7.22 -0.63
CA SER A 36 -16.26 6.39 -0.86
C SER A 36 -16.69 5.68 0.41
N ALA A 37 -17.98 5.38 0.51
CA ALA A 37 -18.52 4.61 1.63
C ALA A 37 -17.84 3.24 1.76
N GLN A 38 -17.50 2.59 0.64
CA GLN A 38 -16.83 1.30 0.63
C GLN A 38 -15.38 1.39 1.14
N ALA A 39 -14.62 2.41 0.72
CA ALA A 39 -13.26 2.63 1.22
C ALA A 39 -13.25 2.82 2.74
N LEU A 40 -14.14 3.67 3.25
CA LEU A 40 -14.31 3.88 4.70
C LEU A 40 -14.71 2.58 5.41
N ASN A 41 -15.60 1.81 4.81
CA ASN A 41 -16.07 0.56 5.39
C ASN A 41 -14.97 -0.51 5.45
N ASN A 42 -14.06 -0.56 4.48
CA ASN A 42 -12.89 -1.43 4.50
C ASN A 42 -11.88 -0.98 5.57
N ILE A 43 -11.63 0.33 5.69
CA ILE A 43 -10.74 0.88 6.72
C ILE A 43 -11.27 0.56 8.13
N LEU A 44 -12.54 0.88 8.38
CA LEU A 44 -13.16 0.75 9.72
C LEU A 44 -13.43 -0.70 10.11
N ASN A 45 -13.84 -1.54 9.15
CA ASN A 45 -14.30 -2.91 9.40
C ASN A 45 -13.41 -3.96 8.72
N SER A 46 -12.14 -3.65 8.53
CA SER A 46 -11.16 -4.60 7.99
C SER A 46 -11.09 -5.86 8.87
N GLU A 47 -10.99 -7.01 8.23
CA GLU A 47 -10.71 -8.29 8.88
C GLU A 47 -9.22 -8.40 9.19
N ARG A 48 -8.38 -7.92 8.27
CA ARG A 48 -6.91 -7.88 8.40
C ARG A 48 -6.35 -6.62 7.79
N VAL A 49 -5.21 -6.16 8.31
CA VAL A 49 -4.44 -5.07 7.72
C VAL A 49 -3.02 -5.57 7.46
N PHE A 50 -2.53 -5.44 6.24
CA PHE A 50 -1.16 -5.80 5.88
C PHE A 50 -0.31 -4.56 5.71
N CYS A 51 0.92 -4.61 6.22
CA CYS A 51 1.88 -3.52 6.12
C CYS A 51 2.94 -3.84 5.08
N TYR A 52 3.16 -2.91 4.16
CA TYR A 52 4.24 -2.95 3.17
C TYR A 52 5.08 -1.69 3.26
N THR A 53 6.38 -1.83 3.03
CA THR A 53 7.23 -0.69 2.72
C THR A 53 7.20 -0.47 1.21
N VAL A 54 7.07 0.80 0.82
CA VAL A 54 6.85 1.22 -0.56
C VAL A 54 7.74 2.39 -0.92
N GLN A 55 7.93 2.60 -2.22
CA GLN A 55 8.54 3.81 -2.77
C GLN A 55 7.95 4.09 -4.16
N MET A 56 8.15 5.31 -4.65
CA MET A 56 7.84 5.62 -6.05
C MET A 56 8.64 4.68 -6.96
N ALA A 57 7.96 4.02 -7.90
CA ALA A 57 8.63 3.09 -8.80
C ALA A 57 9.60 3.85 -9.72
N PRO A 58 10.92 3.59 -9.66
CA PRO A 58 11.86 4.24 -10.57
C PRO A 58 11.65 3.77 -12.00
N SER A 59 12.14 4.56 -12.97
CA SER A 59 12.08 4.18 -14.38
C SER A 59 12.76 2.83 -14.61
N GLY A 60 12.08 1.91 -15.31
CA GLY A 60 12.58 0.56 -15.57
C GLY A 60 12.50 -0.39 -14.37
N TYR A 61 11.76 -0.06 -13.31
CA TYR A 61 11.50 -0.99 -12.21
C TYR A 61 10.73 -2.22 -12.73
N GLN A 62 11.31 -3.41 -12.52
CA GLN A 62 10.73 -4.70 -12.92
C GLN A 62 10.29 -5.57 -11.72
N GLY A 63 10.32 -5.01 -10.51
CA GLY A 63 9.85 -5.69 -9.32
C GLY A 63 8.33 -5.64 -9.17
N TYR A 64 7.85 -5.98 -7.98
CA TYR A 64 6.42 -6.02 -7.69
C TYR A 64 5.89 -4.63 -7.37
N THR A 65 4.75 -4.29 -7.96
CA THR A 65 4.07 -3.03 -7.70
C THR A 65 2.68 -3.26 -7.13
N LEU A 66 2.23 -2.30 -6.33
CA LEU A 66 0.87 -2.21 -5.81
C LEU A 66 0.47 -0.73 -5.81
N ASP A 67 -0.69 -0.42 -6.40
CA ASP A 67 -1.17 0.96 -6.59
C ASP A 67 -0.12 1.93 -7.16
N GLN A 68 0.61 1.45 -8.16
CA GLN A 68 1.70 2.19 -8.84
C GLN A 68 2.94 2.46 -7.97
N MET A 69 2.99 1.91 -6.76
CA MET A 69 4.16 1.95 -5.89
C MET A 69 4.98 0.69 -6.04
N ALA A 70 6.31 0.82 -5.98
CA ALA A 70 7.21 -0.31 -5.87
C ALA A 70 7.16 -0.88 -4.44
N LEU A 71 6.90 -2.19 -4.32
CA LEU A 71 6.98 -2.90 -3.04
C LEU A 71 8.45 -3.18 -2.72
N THR A 72 8.92 -2.64 -1.61
CA THR A 72 10.32 -2.82 -1.15
C THR A 72 10.41 -3.83 -0.02
N GLY A 73 9.33 -4.05 0.72
CA GLY A 73 9.32 -4.94 1.88
C GLY A 73 7.92 -5.18 2.45
N TYR A 74 7.84 -6.17 3.33
CA TYR A 74 6.68 -6.46 4.18
C TYR A 74 7.04 -6.12 5.62
N CYS A 75 6.20 -5.31 6.28
CA CYS A 75 6.40 -4.81 7.65
C CYS A 75 5.44 -5.41 8.67
N GLY A 76 4.75 -6.51 8.32
CA GLY A 76 3.89 -7.25 9.22
C GLY A 76 2.40 -7.08 8.94
N SER A 77 1.56 -7.48 9.89
CA SER A 77 0.11 -7.30 9.82
C SER A 77 -0.39 -6.70 11.12
N LEU A 78 -1.36 -5.79 11.02
CA LEU A 78 -1.93 -5.17 12.21
C LEU A 78 -3.13 -5.98 12.71
N GLY A 79 -3.13 -6.24 14.02
CA GLY A 79 -4.23 -6.81 14.77
C GLY A 79 -5.15 -5.73 15.38
N GLU A 80 -5.18 -5.66 16.71
CA GLU A 80 -5.99 -4.69 17.46
C GLU A 80 -5.47 -3.26 17.33
N GLU A 81 -4.16 -3.11 17.13
CA GLU A 81 -3.46 -1.83 17.00
C GLU A 81 -3.94 -1.00 15.81
N LYS A 82 -4.61 -1.60 14.82
CA LYS A 82 -5.24 -0.85 13.71
C LYS A 82 -6.22 0.22 14.21
N SER A 83 -6.86 0.00 15.36
CA SER A 83 -7.77 0.98 15.97
C SER A 83 -7.05 2.29 16.31
N VAL A 84 -5.81 2.21 16.80
CA VAL A 84 -4.97 3.39 17.10
C VAL A 84 -4.70 4.19 15.83
N PHE A 85 -4.35 3.52 14.73
CA PHE A 85 -4.15 4.19 13.44
C PHE A 85 -5.41 4.88 12.92
N ILE A 86 -6.55 4.19 13.01
CA ILE A 86 -7.84 4.73 12.58
C ILE A 86 -8.20 5.95 13.43
N ASP A 87 -8.01 5.87 14.74
CA ASP A 87 -8.34 6.96 15.65
C ASP A 87 -7.45 8.18 15.40
N GLU A 88 -6.14 7.97 15.29
CA GLU A 88 -5.15 9.02 15.07
C GLU A 88 -5.35 9.74 13.73
N PHE A 89 -5.59 9.00 12.64
CA PHE A 89 -5.49 9.55 11.29
C PHE A 89 -6.82 9.74 10.58
N PHE A 90 -7.89 9.05 11.02
CA PHE A 90 -9.21 9.13 10.39
C PHE A 90 -10.26 9.78 11.28
N LYS A 91 -10.14 9.68 12.61
CA LYS A 91 -11.12 10.22 13.56
C LYS A 91 -10.69 11.52 14.23
N SER A 92 -9.39 11.80 14.33
CA SER A 92 -8.87 13.03 14.95
C SER A 92 -8.81 14.19 13.92
N PRO A 93 -9.72 15.18 13.97
CA PRO A 93 -9.67 16.32 13.04
C PRO A 93 -8.47 17.22 13.29
N ALA A 94 -7.90 17.21 14.51
CA ALA A 94 -6.70 17.97 14.83
C ALA A 94 -5.47 17.49 14.05
N ASN A 95 -5.50 16.26 13.54
CA ASN A 95 -4.38 15.61 12.87
C ASN A 95 -4.42 15.78 11.34
N ILE A 96 -5.51 16.35 10.80
CA ILE A 96 -5.72 16.51 9.36
C ILE A 96 -5.99 17.98 9.06
N SER A 97 -5.15 18.56 8.20
CA SER A 97 -5.37 19.91 7.70
C SER A 97 -6.31 19.89 6.49
N GLU A 98 -7.27 20.80 6.45
CA GLU A 98 -8.10 21.04 5.26
C GLU A 98 -7.35 21.82 4.17
N THR A 99 -6.19 22.40 4.51
CA THR A 99 -5.32 23.02 3.51
C THR A 99 -4.51 21.97 2.76
N ALA A 100 -4.46 22.09 1.44
CA ALA A 100 -3.64 21.19 0.62
C ALA A 100 -2.16 21.31 0.98
N ALA A 101 -1.44 20.18 0.95
CA ALA A 101 0.00 20.16 1.14
C ALA A 101 0.69 20.73 -0.11
N ASN A 102 1.68 21.60 0.09
CA ASN A 102 2.48 22.20 -0.98
C ASN A 102 3.88 21.54 -1.06
N CYS A 103 3.91 20.21 -1.12
CA CYS A 103 5.14 19.43 -1.20
C CYS A 103 4.92 18.15 -2.01
N GLN A 104 6.02 17.51 -2.43
CA GLN A 104 5.98 16.23 -3.13
C GLN A 104 5.74 15.11 -2.12
N ILE A 105 4.62 14.39 -2.28
CA ILE A 105 4.26 13.25 -1.45
C ILE A 105 5.12 12.05 -1.86
N GLU A 106 5.87 11.51 -0.90
CA GLU A 106 6.70 10.32 -1.08
C GLU A 106 6.32 9.30 -0.02
N PRO A 107 5.39 8.38 -0.32
CA PRO A 107 4.96 7.41 0.65
C PRO A 107 6.03 6.35 0.90
N LYS A 108 6.19 5.97 2.17
CA LYS A 108 7.15 4.95 2.62
C LYS A 108 6.47 3.70 3.15
N ILE A 109 5.28 3.85 3.73
CA ILE A 109 4.49 2.75 4.30
C ILE A 109 3.15 2.69 3.59
N MET A 110 2.67 1.49 3.29
CA MET A 110 1.33 1.20 2.79
C MET A 110 0.65 0.19 3.72
N LEU A 111 -0.50 0.56 4.27
CA LEU A 111 -1.38 -0.32 5.01
C LEU A 111 -2.56 -0.73 4.14
N ARG A 112 -2.66 -2.03 3.82
CA ARG A 112 -3.74 -2.62 3.04
C ARG A 112 -4.82 -3.16 3.97
N PHE A 113 -5.93 -2.44 4.08
CA PHE A 113 -7.11 -2.82 4.87
C PHE A 113 -7.98 -3.77 4.06
N ILE A 114 -8.02 -5.05 4.43
CA ILE A 114 -8.73 -6.11 3.70
C ILE A 114 -10.02 -6.48 4.41
N ARG A 115 -11.09 -6.63 3.62
CA ARG A 115 -12.36 -7.20 4.05
C ARG A 115 -12.89 -8.14 2.96
N GLY A 116 -12.85 -9.44 3.23
CA GLY A 116 -13.13 -10.45 2.20
C GLY A 116 -12.12 -10.35 1.05
N ILE A 117 -12.62 -10.12 -0.16
CA ILE A 117 -11.79 -9.92 -1.37
C ILE A 117 -11.52 -8.45 -1.68
N ASP A 118 -12.24 -7.54 -1.03
CA ASP A 118 -12.10 -6.10 -1.25
C ASP A 118 -11.03 -5.52 -0.32
N ALA A 119 -10.35 -4.47 -0.79
CA ALA A 119 -9.27 -3.84 -0.05
C ALA A 119 -9.22 -2.33 -0.26
N THR A 120 -8.67 -1.63 0.73
CA THR A 120 -8.35 -0.21 0.64
C THR A 120 -6.94 0.00 1.13
N ASP A 121 -6.13 0.63 0.30
CA ASP A 121 -4.72 0.85 0.56
C ASP A 121 -4.51 2.27 1.08
N VAL A 122 -3.85 2.40 2.23
CA VAL A 122 -3.59 3.68 2.88
C VAL A 122 -2.09 3.88 2.97
N LEU A 123 -1.59 4.88 2.26
CA LEU A 123 -0.18 5.19 2.22
C LEU A 123 0.17 6.36 3.14
N PHE A 124 1.31 6.26 3.80
CA PHE A 124 1.82 7.26 4.74
C PHE A 124 3.14 7.83 4.21
N SER A 125 3.22 9.17 4.18
CA SER A 125 4.43 9.92 3.86
C SER A 125 4.80 10.81 5.03
N ASP A 126 6.05 10.76 5.45
CA ASP A 126 6.63 11.56 6.53
C ASP A 126 7.36 12.82 6.01
N THR A 127 7.97 12.76 4.82
CA THR A 127 8.69 13.87 4.18
C THR A 127 7.75 15.01 3.74
N CYS A 128 6.59 14.64 3.21
CA CYS A 128 5.46 15.53 2.98
C CYS A 128 4.27 14.93 3.75
N PRO A 129 4.11 15.28 5.04
CA PRO A 129 3.18 14.67 5.98
C PRO A 129 1.78 14.51 5.38
N SER A 130 1.45 13.27 5.00
CA SER A 130 0.19 13.00 4.32
C SER A 130 -0.23 11.54 4.45
N ILE A 131 -1.54 11.36 4.37
CA ILE A 131 -2.18 10.06 4.24
C ILE A 131 -2.87 10.03 2.89
N THR A 132 -2.55 9.04 2.06
CA THR A 132 -3.18 8.87 0.77
C THR A 132 -3.97 7.57 0.74
N VAL A 133 -5.26 7.65 0.44
CA VAL A 133 -6.17 6.51 0.36
C VAL A 133 -6.39 6.15 -1.10
N PHE A 134 -6.12 4.89 -1.44
CA PHE A 134 -6.41 4.28 -2.73
C PHE A 134 -7.55 3.28 -2.60
N TYR A 135 -8.55 3.46 -3.46
CA TYR A 135 -9.69 2.55 -3.56
C TYR A 135 -10.29 2.58 -4.98
N GLY A 136 -10.50 1.41 -5.58
CA GLY A 136 -11.18 1.29 -6.88
C GLY A 136 -10.52 2.09 -8.01
N GLY A 137 -9.19 2.23 -7.99
CA GLY A 137 -8.44 3.01 -8.99
C GLY A 137 -8.47 4.53 -8.77
N THR A 138 -9.11 5.01 -7.70
CA THR A 138 -9.10 6.42 -7.29
C THR A 138 -8.15 6.62 -6.12
N MET A 139 -7.50 7.80 -6.09
CA MET A 139 -6.64 8.20 -4.97
C MET A 139 -7.10 9.53 -4.37
N LYS A 140 -7.01 9.64 -3.05
CA LYS A 140 -7.26 10.88 -2.31
C LYS A 140 -6.21 11.07 -1.22
N SER A 141 -5.52 12.19 -1.28
CA SER A 141 -4.50 12.56 -0.30
C SER A 141 -5.03 13.60 0.69
N PHE A 142 -4.70 13.41 1.96
CA PHE A 142 -5.03 14.29 3.07
C PHE A 142 -3.75 14.83 3.66
N ASN A 143 -3.71 16.15 3.89
CA ASN A 143 -2.59 16.79 4.54
C ASN A 143 -2.59 16.43 6.03
N ALA A 144 -1.54 15.76 6.49
CA ALA A 144 -1.38 15.30 7.86
C ALA A 144 -0.18 15.98 8.55
N ALA A 145 0.19 17.20 8.13
CA ALA A 145 1.22 18.02 8.76
C ALA A 145 1.06 18.16 10.29
N PRO A 146 -0.16 18.33 10.85
CA PRO A 146 -0.31 18.37 12.31
C PRO A 146 0.12 17.08 13.02
N ALA A 147 0.06 15.92 12.34
CA ALA A 147 0.41 14.61 12.85
C ALA A 147 1.80 14.11 12.38
N GLN A 148 2.69 15.03 11.98
CA GLN A 148 4.01 14.67 11.45
C GLN A 148 4.80 13.73 12.37
N LYS A 149 4.81 13.99 13.69
CA LYS A 149 5.52 13.13 14.66
C LYS A 149 4.97 11.70 14.70
N SER A 150 3.65 11.57 14.59
CA SER A 150 2.98 10.26 14.55
C SER A 150 3.36 9.52 13.27
N LEU A 151 3.42 10.20 12.12
CA LEU A 151 3.85 9.61 10.85
C LEU A 151 5.31 9.17 10.86
N GLU A 152 6.21 9.99 11.41
CA GLU A 152 7.62 9.65 11.58
C GLU A 152 7.81 8.42 12.47
N ALA A 153 7.08 8.34 13.59
CA ALA A 153 7.11 7.19 14.48
C ALA A 153 6.60 5.91 13.80
N VAL A 154 5.50 6.01 13.05
CA VAL A 154 4.95 4.90 12.26
C VAL A 154 5.95 4.41 11.23
N ALA A 155 6.55 5.33 10.45
CA ALA A 155 7.55 4.98 9.45
C ALA A 155 8.77 4.30 10.08
N ALA A 156 9.27 4.82 11.21
CA ALA A 156 10.43 4.25 11.89
C ALA A 156 10.17 2.83 12.43
N VAL A 157 9.01 2.60 13.06
CA VAL A 157 8.65 1.28 13.61
C VAL A 157 8.52 0.24 12.51
N PHE A 158 7.82 0.57 11.42
CA PHE A 158 7.58 -0.38 10.34
C PHE A 158 8.80 -0.61 9.45
N ASP A 159 9.65 0.40 9.24
CA ASP A 159 10.90 0.22 8.48
C ASP A 159 11.90 -0.65 9.26
N ALA A 160 12.00 -0.48 10.59
CA ALA A 160 12.88 -1.30 11.43
C ALA A 160 12.52 -2.80 11.43
N GLY A 161 11.22 -3.12 11.28
CA GLY A 161 10.72 -4.49 11.27
C GLY A 161 10.59 -5.13 9.88
N ARG A 162 10.98 -4.42 8.81
CA ARG A 162 10.70 -4.89 7.45
C ARG A 162 11.54 -6.09 7.05
N VAL A 163 10.92 -6.97 6.28
CA VAL A 163 11.59 -8.04 5.53
C VAL A 163 11.45 -7.80 4.05
N ASP A 164 12.45 -8.21 3.27
CA ASP A 164 12.43 -8.06 1.82
C ASP A 164 11.22 -8.78 1.21
N PHE A 165 10.48 -8.06 0.38
CA PHE A 165 9.27 -8.60 -0.24
C PHE A 165 9.62 -9.56 -1.39
N VAL A 166 8.99 -10.74 -1.37
CA VAL A 166 9.03 -11.76 -2.41
C VAL A 166 7.59 -12.00 -2.86
N SER A 167 7.34 -12.31 -4.15
CA SER A 167 5.96 -12.52 -4.59
C SER A 167 5.29 -13.67 -3.83
N PRO A 168 4.11 -13.45 -3.21
CA PRO A 168 3.31 -14.50 -2.61
C PRO A 168 2.98 -15.63 -3.59
N ALA A 169 2.80 -15.31 -4.88
CA ALA A 169 2.51 -16.29 -5.91
C ALA A 169 3.69 -17.25 -6.16
N LEU A 170 4.93 -16.77 -6.01
CA LEU A 170 6.12 -17.63 -6.07
C LEU A 170 6.22 -18.58 -4.87
N LEU A 171 5.66 -18.16 -3.75
CA LEU A 171 5.67 -18.90 -2.49
C LEU A 171 4.40 -19.75 -2.30
N ASN A 172 3.50 -19.79 -3.29
CA ASN A 172 2.18 -20.42 -3.19
C ASN A 172 1.39 -19.99 -1.95
N GLN A 173 1.51 -18.72 -1.57
CA GLN A 173 0.82 -18.14 -0.43
C GLN A 173 -0.52 -17.55 -0.85
N LEU A 174 -1.58 -17.97 -0.15
CA LEU A 174 -2.93 -17.38 -0.32
C LEU A 174 -3.02 -15.97 0.26
N MET A 175 -2.26 -15.70 1.32
CA MET A 175 -2.20 -14.37 1.93
C MET A 175 -1.11 -13.54 1.25
N PRO A 176 -1.30 -12.23 1.07
CA PRO A 176 -0.37 -11.37 0.35
C PRO A 176 0.86 -10.98 1.20
N MET A 177 1.39 -11.87 2.04
CA MET A 177 2.52 -11.56 2.93
C MET A 177 3.82 -11.42 2.15
N GLY A 178 4.09 -12.36 1.25
CA GLY A 178 5.26 -12.29 0.38
C GLY A 178 6.58 -12.52 1.12
N VAL A 179 6.57 -13.41 2.12
CA VAL A 179 7.72 -13.73 2.97
C VAL A 179 7.85 -15.25 3.06
N PRO A 180 9.03 -15.86 2.86
CA PRO A 180 9.18 -17.31 2.95
C PRO A 180 8.82 -17.83 4.34
N LEU A 181 7.96 -18.86 4.42
CA LEU A 181 7.46 -19.42 5.68
C LEU A 181 8.12 -20.75 6.06
N ASN A 182 8.69 -21.47 5.09
CA ASN A 182 9.28 -22.78 5.29
C ASN A 182 10.60 -22.91 4.50
N ASP A 183 11.35 -24.00 4.72
CA ASP A 183 12.63 -24.20 4.04
C ASP A 183 12.48 -24.50 2.53
N GLN A 184 11.31 -24.98 2.10
CA GLN A 184 10.96 -25.14 0.69
C GLN A 184 10.90 -23.77 -0.01
N ASP A 185 10.25 -22.79 0.60
CA ASP A 185 10.11 -21.41 0.13
C ASP A 185 11.49 -20.74 -0.03
N LYS A 186 12.35 -20.92 0.98
CA LYS A 186 13.75 -20.45 0.93
C LYS A 186 14.52 -21.09 -0.23
N SER A 187 14.29 -22.37 -0.49
CA SER A 187 14.92 -23.07 -1.62
C SER A 187 14.43 -22.57 -2.97
N THR A 188 13.14 -22.23 -3.11
CA THR A 188 12.55 -21.65 -4.32
C THR A 188 13.14 -20.28 -4.63
N ILE A 189 13.28 -19.43 -3.60
CA ILE A 189 13.95 -18.13 -3.71
C ILE A 189 15.41 -18.30 -4.17
N ASN A 190 16.16 -19.21 -3.54
CA ASN A 190 17.57 -19.43 -3.87
C ASN A 190 17.76 -19.94 -5.32
N LYS A 191 16.87 -20.81 -5.81
CA LYS A 191 16.88 -21.29 -7.20
C LYS A 191 16.50 -20.21 -8.21
N GLN A 192 15.74 -19.20 -7.81
CA GLN A 192 15.40 -18.08 -8.68
C GLN A 192 16.46 -16.96 -8.62
N ASN A 193 17.11 -16.76 -7.48
CA ASN A 193 18.23 -15.83 -7.33
C ASN A 193 19.45 -16.21 -8.19
N THR A 194 19.59 -17.47 -8.60
CA THR A 194 20.59 -17.90 -9.59
C THR A 194 20.26 -17.48 -11.03
N THR A 195 19.07 -16.92 -11.27
CA THR A 195 18.59 -16.47 -12.58
C THR A 195 18.54 -14.94 -12.64
N GLN A 196 19.66 -14.29 -12.28
CA GLN A 196 19.83 -12.83 -12.13
C GLN A 196 18.86 -12.15 -11.14
N PRO A 197 19.32 -11.16 -10.37
CA PRO A 197 18.46 -10.55 -9.36
C PRO A 197 17.39 -9.70 -10.05
N VAL A 198 16.15 -9.79 -9.58
CA VAL A 198 15.08 -8.79 -9.83
C VAL A 198 15.47 -7.39 -9.27
N ARG A 199 16.68 -7.27 -8.68
CA ARG A 199 17.28 -6.11 -8.02
C ARG A 199 18.52 -5.55 -8.73
N ASN A 200 18.55 -5.50 -10.06
CA ASN A 200 19.62 -4.78 -10.79
C ASN A 200 19.66 -3.25 -10.50
N TRP A 201 18.76 -2.72 -9.69
CA TRP A 201 18.63 -1.30 -9.36
C TRP A 201 19.17 -0.90 -7.97
N ALA A 202 19.51 -1.87 -7.11
CA ALA A 202 20.05 -1.63 -5.76
C ALA A 202 21.59 -1.65 -5.71
N THR A 203 22.27 -1.50 -6.84
CA THR A 203 23.70 -1.22 -6.86
C THR A 203 23.89 0.25 -6.47
N PRO A 204 24.60 0.57 -5.37
CA PRO A 204 25.03 1.94 -5.15
C PRO A 204 25.84 2.35 -6.38
N SER A 205 25.48 3.48 -6.99
CA SER A 205 26.17 4.04 -8.15
C SER A 205 27.67 3.88 -8.01
N GLN A 206 28.25 2.92 -8.73
CA GLN A 206 29.64 3.03 -9.10
C GLN A 206 29.69 4.27 -9.98
N ASN A 207 30.34 5.30 -9.45
CA ASN A 207 30.81 6.45 -10.19
C ASN A 207 31.21 6.00 -11.61
N LYS A 208 30.38 6.35 -12.60
CA LYS A 208 30.84 6.36 -13.99
C LYS A 208 31.84 7.50 -14.09
N THR A 209 33.08 7.21 -13.72
CA THR A 209 34.22 7.87 -14.34
C THR A 209 34.04 7.59 -15.83
N GLU A 210 33.73 8.62 -16.59
CA GLU A 210 33.78 8.57 -18.05
C GLU A 210 35.23 8.26 -18.45
N GLU A 211 35.55 6.98 -18.60
CA GLU A 211 36.70 6.57 -19.39
C GLU A 211 36.34 6.82 -20.86
N THR A 212 36.75 8.01 -21.29
CA THR A 212 37.03 8.36 -22.68
C THR A 212 37.67 7.16 -23.39
N LYS A 213 36.99 6.68 -24.44
CA LYS A 213 37.52 5.73 -25.42
C LYS A 213 38.93 6.16 -25.83
N LYS A 214 39.95 5.38 -25.44
CA LYS A 214 41.24 5.38 -26.12
C LYS A 214 41.25 4.29 -27.20
N PRO A 215 41.67 4.61 -28.44
CA PRO A 215 41.66 3.68 -29.56
C PRO A 215 42.68 2.55 -29.36
N SER A 216 42.31 1.37 -29.85
CA SER A 216 43.11 0.14 -29.82
C SER A 216 44.46 0.33 -30.52
N THR A 217 45.55 0.09 -29.81
CA THR A 217 46.87 -0.17 -30.42
C THR A 217 47.13 -1.67 -30.37
N GLN A 218 47.10 -2.29 -31.54
CA GLN A 218 47.50 -3.66 -31.79
C GLN A 218 48.99 -3.84 -31.45
N GLY A 219 49.29 -4.60 -30.40
CA GLY A 219 50.64 -5.10 -30.14
C GLY A 219 50.78 -6.54 -30.66
N TRP A 220 51.19 -6.69 -31.92
CA TRP A 220 51.66 -7.96 -32.47
C TRP A 220 53.08 -8.22 -31.97
N ASN A 221 53.21 -8.99 -30.88
CA ASN A 221 54.47 -9.65 -30.54
C ASN A 221 54.17 -11.00 -29.88
N LYS A 222 53.73 -11.95 -30.69
CA LYS A 222 53.94 -13.39 -30.43
C LYS A 222 54.23 -14.08 -31.77
N LEU A 223 55.37 -14.76 -31.81
CA LEU A 223 55.88 -15.75 -32.80
C LEU A 223 56.58 -15.10 -34.02
N LYS A 224 57.84 -15.37 -34.37
CA LYS A 224 58.72 -16.55 -34.17
C LYS A 224 60.21 -16.15 -34.10
N ASN A 225 60.99 -16.89 -33.30
CA ASN A 225 62.08 -17.74 -33.79
C ASN A 225 62.01 -19.06 -33.02
#